data_AF-A0A9D9Y9X3-F1
#
_entry.id   AF-A0A9D9Y9X3-F1
#
_cell.length_a   1.000
_cell.length_b   1.000
_cell.length_c   1.000
_cell.angle_alpha   90.00
_cell.angle_beta   90.00
_cell.angle_gamma   90.00
#
_symmetry.space_group_name_H-M   'P 1'
#
loop_
_entity.id
_entity.type
_entity.pdbx_description
1 polymer ?
#
loop_
_entity_poly.entity_id
_entity_poly.type
_entity_poly.pdbx_seq_one_letter_code
_entity_poly.pdbx_strand_id
1 'polypeptide(L)'
;MKTELSNEFYPLLAGYYDESDFEAYRAMWIAFRELPIFSRNLLTSSELPIALQALSERFHLDQSTTAFVSVMTRKIIFQEWNEEQSRAELTAWCQEFDSKNISRLEEIFTAVKNDILTITPKEEAEEEKKHLIARMTLLEALAQYPQLGQQTITETRIKLKASVELVRGSLINWLKCYREELGVGYHDAMLRGQFLFRSQNGIKLTDEEHGRIEILLRSLEDRETVEIDTEHQVLIFPPYIGPKNSQPEQQKQAETFITGAPLASNVPPVSLPANEESKSVSPHEIPGKESSNQVPNETGSLHVLNKGAQFSPVHQTIGTLHFSSKHVLPVEKKIQSERKVQSSSEEPNTQNVSLSTLSRSSDDVPVVSQNSKVNMVTPSMSDIPHPAPAPKRIFNLSYIPKPYRIDPIKREQPEKE
;
A
#
# COMPACT_ATOMS: atom_id res chain seq x y z
N MET A 1 10.86 19.89 -8.86
CA MET A 1 10.95 20.17 -7.41
C MET A 1 9.53 20.45 -6.95
N LYS A 2 8.99 19.68 -5.98
CA LYS A 2 7.67 19.96 -5.41
C LYS A 2 7.87 21.14 -4.45
N THR A 3 7.27 22.29 -4.75
CA THR A 3 7.24 23.42 -3.82
C THR A 3 6.31 23.04 -2.68
N GLU A 4 6.88 22.82 -1.49
CA GLU A 4 6.10 22.62 -0.28
C GLU A 4 5.41 23.93 0.08
N LEU A 5 4.07 23.94 0.08
CA LEU A 5 3.27 25.09 0.48
C LEU A 5 3.06 25.09 1.99
N SER A 6 2.90 26.28 2.58
CA SER A 6 2.60 26.42 4.02
C SER A 6 1.22 25.85 4.37
N ASN A 7 1.05 25.40 5.62
CA ASN A 7 -0.20 24.82 6.14
C ASN A 7 -1.42 25.76 6.01
N GLU A 8 -1.20 27.09 5.99
CA GLU A 8 -2.27 28.08 5.81
C GLU A 8 -3.02 27.94 4.49
N PHE A 9 -2.43 27.34 3.46
CA PHE A 9 -3.06 27.12 2.16
C PHE A 9 -3.86 25.81 2.09
N TYR A 10 -3.83 24.98 3.13
CA TYR A 10 -4.54 23.70 3.17
C TYR A 10 -5.76 23.81 4.09
N PRO A 11 -7.00 23.86 3.57
CA PRO A 11 -8.20 24.08 4.39
C PRO A 11 -8.37 23.08 5.54
N LEU A 12 -7.94 21.83 5.37
CA LEU A 12 -7.98 20.80 6.42
C LEU A 12 -6.93 20.99 7.52
N LEU A 13 -5.84 21.72 7.24
CA LEU A 13 -4.74 21.98 8.18
C LEU A 13 -4.78 23.41 8.74
N ALA A 14 -5.44 24.33 8.03
CA ALA A 14 -5.54 25.73 8.41
C ALA A 14 -6.32 25.90 9.73
N GLY A 15 -5.79 26.76 10.61
CA GLY A 15 -6.43 27.16 11.87
C GLY A 15 -6.26 26.20 13.05
N TYR A 16 -5.62 25.04 12.87
CA TYR A 16 -5.31 24.12 13.97
C TYR A 16 -3.91 24.40 14.51
N TYR A 17 -3.81 25.36 15.42
CA TYR A 17 -2.58 25.60 16.19
C TYR A 17 -2.74 25.29 17.68
N ASP A 18 -3.94 24.95 18.13
CA ASP A 18 -4.12 24.48 19.50
C ASP A 18 -4.12 22.95 19.52
N GLU A 19 -2.94 22.37 19.79
CA GLU A 19 -2.76 20.93 19.97
C GLU A 19 -3.67 20.35 21.06
N SER A 20 -4.25 21.20 21.92
CA SER A 20 -5.14 20.77 22.99
C SER A 20 -6.54 20.33 22.51
N ASP A 21 -6.97 20.70 21.30
CA ASP A 21 -8.31 20.35 20.79
C ASP A 21 -8.30 19.15 19.83
N PHE A 22 -7.78 18.03 20.33
CA PHE A 22 -7.77 16.77 19.61
C PHE A 22 -9.20 16.28 19.27
N GLU A 23 -10.19 16.63 20.09
CA GLU A 23 -11.59 16.25 19.85
C GLU A 23 -12.17 16.96 18.63
N ALA A 24 -11.96 18.28 18.48
CA ALA A 24 -12.41 18.99 17.29
C ALA A 24 -11.68 18.51 16.03
N TYR A 25 -10.39 18.21 16.12
CA TYR A 25 -9.64 17.63 15.01
C TYR A 25 -10.24 16.28 14.58
N ARG A 26 -10.52 15.39 15.54
CA ARG A 26 -11.17 14.11 15.28
C ARG A 26 -12.56 14.27 14.67
N ALA A 27 -13.37 15.19 15.20
CA ALA A 27 -14.71 15.48 14.70
C ALA A 27 -14.68 15.96 13.24
N MET A 28 -13.72 16.83 12.90
CA MET A 28 -13.53 17.29 11.53
C MET A 28 -13.22 16.15 10.56
N TRP A 29 -12.30 15.25 10.92
CA TRP A 29 -11.96 14.11 10.07
C TRP A 29 -13.11 13.11 9.90
N ILE A 30 -13.99 12.98 10.90
CA ILE A 30 -15.24 12.23 10.76
C ILE A 30 -16.15 12.93 9.76
N ALA A 31 -16.40 14.23 9.92
CA ALA A 31 -17.22 15.02 8.97
C ALA A 31 -16.68 14.98 7.54
N PHE A 32 -15.35 15.04 7.37
CA PHE A 32 -14.67 14.88 6.09
C PHE A 32 -14.98 13.54 5.41
N ARG A 33 -15.05 12.43 6.15
CA ARG A 33 -15.35 11.12 5.57
C ARG A 33 -16.78 11.02 5.06
N GLU A 34 -17.72 11.71 5.71
CA GLU A 34 -19.15 11.75 5.36
C GLU A 34 -19.47 12.69 4.19
N LEU A 35 -18.51 13.51 3.73
CA LEU A 35 -18.70 14.39 2.59
C LEU A 35 -18.90 13.62 1.26
N PRO A 36 -19.62 14.21 0.29
CA PRO A 36 -19.66 13.72 -1.08
C PRO A 36 -18.25 13.55 -1.67
N ILE A 37 -18.07 12.56 -2.56
CA ILE A 37 -16.77 12.24 -3.18
C ILE A 37 -16.13 13.48 -3.82
N PHE A 38 -16.91 14.27 -4.56
CA PHE A 38 -16.44 15.52 -5.17
C PHE A 38 -15.83 16.48 -4.14
N SER A 39 -16.55 16.74 -3.04
CA SER A 39 -16.11 17.65 -1.98
C SER A 39 -14.85 17.15 -1.28
N ARG A 40 -14.74 15.83 -1.06
CA ARG A 40 -13.52 15.23 -0.49
C ARG A 40 -12.33 15.41 -1.43
N ASN A 41 -12.52 15.08 -2.72
CA ASN A 41 -11.50 15.20 -3.74
C ASN A 41 -11.03 16.65 -3.88
N LEU A 42 -11.94 17.63 -3.80
CA LEU A 42 -11.61 19.05 -3.81
C LEU A 42 -10.73 19.43 -2.62
N LEU A 43 -11.13 19.05 -1.40
CA LEU A 43 -10.37 19.36 -0.19
C LEU A 43 -8.99 18.69 -0.12
N THR A 44 -8.81 17.57 -0.81
CA THR A 44 -7.53 16.85 -0.90
C THR A 44 -6.76 17.12 -2.19
N SER A 45 -7.28 17.99 -3.06
CA SER A 45 -6.69 18.25 -4.38
C SER A 45 -5.42 19.08 -4.24
N SER A 46 -4.46 18.86 -5.14
CA SER A 46 -3.22 19.64 -5.19
C SER A 46 -3.44 21.05 -5.76
N GLU A 47 -4.51 21.25 -6.54
CA GLU A 47 -4.88 22.54 -7.12
C GLU A 47 -5.45 23.52 -6.09
N LEU A 48 -6.17 23.02 -5.09
CA LEU A 48 -6.80 23.86 -4.07
C LEU A 48 -5.79 24.77 -3.31
N PRO A 49 -4.69 24.26 -2.74
CA PRO A 49 -3.71 25.11 -2.06
C PRO A 49 -2.98 26.05 -3.03
N ILE A 50 -2.78 25.65 -4.29
CA ILE A 50 -2.20 26.53 -5.33
C ILE A 50 -3.16 27.69 -5.64
N ALA A 51 -4.46 27.43 -5.74
CA ALA A 51 -5.47 28.46 -5.97
C ALA A 51 -5.58 29.41 -4.79
N LEU A 52 -5.52 28.91 -3.55
CA LEU A 52 -5.47 29.72 -2.34
C LEU A 52 -4.22 30.60 -2.27
N GLN A 53 -3.06 30.07 -2.67
CA GLN A 53 -1.82 30.85 -2.79
C GLN A 53 -1.97 31.97 -3.83
N ALA A 54 -2.45 31.64 -5.04
CA ALA A 54 -2.66 32.62 -6.09
C ALA A 54 -3.65 33.72 -5.67
N LEU A 55 -4.70 33.36 -4.92
CA LEU A 55 -5.65 34.31 -4.35
C LEU A 55 -4.96 35.20 -3.31
N SER A 56 -4.18 34.63 -2.40
CA SER A 56 -3.40 35.38 -1.40
C SER A 56 -2.46 36.40 -2.06
N GLU A 57 -1.72 35.98 -3.09
CA GLU A 57 -0.82 36.86 -3.85
C GLU A 57 -1.58 37.97 -4.60
N ARG A 58 -2.73 37.64 -5.22
CA ARG A 58 -3.57 38.59 -5.97
C ARG A 58 -4.16 39.70 -5.11
N PHE A 59 -4.53 39.39 -3.87
CA PHE A 59 -5.13 40.33 -2.94
C PHE A 59 -4.15 40.85 -1.88
N HIS A 60 -2.89 40.40 -1.92
CA HIS A 60 -1.88 40.68 -0.90
C HIS A 60 -2.39 40.38 0.51
N LEU A 61 -3.04 39.21 0.67
CA LEU A 61 -3.57 38.78 1.96
C LEU A 61 -2.40 38.48 2.90
N ASP A 62 -2.54 38.87 4.17
CA ASP A 62 -1.60 38.43 5.19
C ASP A 62 -1.77 36.94 5.50
N GLN A 63 -0.82 36.38 6.24
CA GLN A 63 -0.83 34.97 6.61
C GLN A 63 -2.08 34.60 7.43
N SER A 64 -2.51 35.48 8.35
CA SER A 64 -3.71 35.29 9.19
C SER A 64 -5.00 35.24 8.36
N THR A 65 -5.18 36.16 7.42
CA THR A 65 -6.34 36.25 6.54
C THR A 65 -6.32 35.13 5.52
N THR A 66 -5.16 34.73 5.02
CA THR A 66 -5.01 33.54 4.17
C THR A 66 -5.48 32.28 4.90
N ALA A 67 -5.01 32.06 6.14
CA ALA A 67 -5.47 30.93 6.96
C ALA A 67 -6.98 30.99 7.23
N PHE A 68 -7.52 32.18 7.50
CA PHE A 68 -8.97 32.38 7.69
C PHE A 68 -9.76 32.05 6.41
N VAL A 69 -9.32 32.50 5.24
CA VAL A 69 -9.96 32.20 3.94
C VAL A 69 -9.93 30.71 3.65
N SER A 70 -8.84 30.01 3.99
CA SER A 70 -8.77 28.54 3.91
C SER A 70 -9.78 27.86 4.85
N VAL A 71 -9.91 28.33 6.09
CA VAL A 71 -10.92 27.83 7.04
C VAL A 71 -12.33 28.10 6.54
N MET A 72 -12.61 29.31 6.04
CA MET A 72 -13.88 29.70 5.44
C MET A 72 -14.22 28.77 4.27
N THR A 73 -13.26 28.49 3.37
CA THR A 73 -13.43 27.55 2.25
C THR A 73 -13.85 26.17 2.74
N ARG A 74 -13.18 25.63 3.78
CA ARG A 74 -13.57 24.36 4.43
C ARG A 74 -15.00 24.42 4.98
N LYS A 75 -15.34 25.49 5.70
CA LYS A 75 -16.67 25.66 6.32
C LYS A 75 -17.79 25.73 5.28
N ILE A 76 -17.55 26.36 4.14
CA ILE A 76 -18.50 26.38 3.01
C ILE A 76 -18.66 24.97 2.42
N ILE A 77 -17.56 24.24 2.21
CA ILE A 77 -17.60 22.87 1.66
C ILE A 77 -18.31 21.89 2.61
N PHE A 78 -18.14 22.05 3.92
CA PHE A 78 -18.90 21.30 4.94
C PHE A 78 -20.36 21.75 5.08
N GLN A 79 -20.79 22.79 4.36
CA GLN A 79 -22.12 23.39 4.49
C GLN A 79 -22.41 23.90 5.92
N GLU A 80 -21.36 24.20 6.68
CA GLU A 80 -21.49 24.80 8.01
C GLU A 80 -21.77 26.29 7.92
N TRP A 81 -21.21 26.96 6.91
CA TRP A 81 -21.44 28.37 6.62
C TRP A 81 -22.14 28.53 5.28
N ASN A 82 -23.15 29.40 5.24
CA ASN A 82 -23.77 29.85 4.00
C ASN A 82 -23.05 31.10 3.45
N GLU A 83 -23.49 31.59 2.28
CA GLU A 83 -22.87 32.75 1.61
C GLU A 83 -22.95 34.03 2.45
N GLU A 84 -24.07 34.28 3.12
CA GLU A 84 -24.28 35.46 3.96
C GLU A 84 -23.39 35.44 5.21
N GLN A 85 -23.31 34.30 5.89
CA GLN A 85 -22.46 34.09 7.05
C GLN A 85 -20.98 34.21 6.67
N SER A 86 -20.57 33.63 5.54
CA SER A 86 -19.18 33.72 5.07
C SER A 86 -18.78 35.17 4.78
N ARG A 87 -19.66 35.97 4.16
CA ARG A 87 -19.42 37.42 3.97
C ARG A 87 -19.32 38.16 5.31
N ALA A 88 -20.23 37.90 6.24
CA ALA A 88 -20.26 38.56 7.52
C ALA A 88 -19.00 38.29 8.35
N GLU A 89 -18.58 37.02 8.42
CA GLU A 89 -17.38 36.60 9.15
C GLU A 89 -16.09 37.11 8.47
N LEU A 90 -16.01 37.08 7.14
CA LEU A 90 -14.87 37.67 6.41
C LEU A 90 -14.78 39.18 6.64
N THR A 91 -15.92 39.88 6.66
CA THR A 91 -15.97 41.32 6.94
C THR A 91 -15.48 41.62 8.35
N ALA A 92 -15.95 40.86 9.35
CA ALA A 92 -15.50 41.01 10.74
C ALA A 92 -14.00 40.75 10.88
N TRP A 93 -13.49 39.69 10.24
CA TRP A 93 -12.06 39.35 10.27
C TRP A 93 -11.18 40.44 9.66
N CYS A 94 -11.51 40.93 8.46
CA CYS A 94 -10.73 42.00 7.83
C CYS A 94 -10.81 43.32 8.61
N GLN A 95 -11.92 43.62 9.30
CA GLN A 95 -11.98 44.79 10.16
C GLN A 95 -11.00 44.72 11.34
N GLU A 96 -10.78 43.53 11.90
CA GLU A 96 -9.92 43.33 13.06
C GLU A 96 -8.44 43.14 12.68
N PHE A 97 -8.16 42.34 11.65
CA PHE A 97 -6.81 41.86 11.35
C PHE A 97 -6.24 42.43 10.04
N ASP A 98 -7.06 42.74 9.04
CA ASP A 98 -6.59 43.15 7.71
C ASP A 98 -7.40 44.29 7.09
N SER A 99 -7.27 45.46 7.73
CA SER A 99 -8.06 46.65 7.38
C SER A 99 -7.83 47.16 5.95
N LYS A 100 -6.72 46.77 5.31
CA LYS A 100 -6.36 47.17 3.94
C LYS A 100 -7.29 46.53 2.91
N ASN A 101 -7.83 45.35 3.21
CA ASN A 101 -8.64 44.57 2.29
C ASN A 101 -10.16 44.76 2.48
N ILE A 102 -10.60 45.61 3.42
CA ILE A 102 -12.04 45.90 3.66
C ILE A 102 -12.75 46.38 2.39
N SER A 103 -12.11 47.24 1.59
CA SER A 103 -12.71 47.75 0.35
C SER A 103 -12.83 46.70 -0.76
N ARG A 104 -12.13 45.57 -0.64
CA ARG A 104 -12.05 44.48 -1.64
C ARG A 104 -12.73 43.20 -1.20
N LEU A 105 -13.47 43.22 -0.09
CA LEU A 105 -14.13 42.05 0.50
C LEU A 105 -15.00 41.28 -0.51
N GLU A 106 -15.83 42.00 -1.28
CA GLU A 106 -16.70 41.36 -2.27
C GLU A 106 -15.90 40.75 -3.44
N GLU A 107 -14.78 41.35 -3.83
CA GLU A 107 -13.89 40.78 -4.85
C GLU A 107 -13.25 39.48 -4.35
N ILE A 108 -12.75 39.48 -3.10
CA ILE A 108 -12.15 38.31 -2.45
C ILE A 108 -13.17 37.19 -2.35
N PHE A 109 -14.36 37.48 -1.85
CA PHE A 109 -15.43 36.49 -1.70
C PHE A 109 -15.86 35.93 -3.07
N THR A 110 -16.00 36.80 -4.07
CA THR A 110 -16.33 36.38 -5.45
C THR A 110 -15.23 35.50 -6.04
N ALA A 111 -13.96 35.81 -5.78
CA ALA A 111 -12.83 34.98 -6.21
C ALA A 111 -12.84 33.61 -5.52
N VAL A 112 -13.13 33.52 -4.22
CA VAL A 112 -13.30 32.22 -3.55
C VAL A 112 -14.42 31.41 -4.22
N LYS A 113 -15.56 32.04 -4.49
CA LYS A 113 -16.70 31.36 -5.13
C LYS A 113 -16.38 30.88 -6.54
N ASN A 114 -15.73 31.70 -7.35
CA ASN A 114 -15.54 31.46 -8.78
C ASN A 114 -14.24 30.76 -9.14
N ASP A 115 -13.18 30.94 -8.35
CA ASP A 115 -11.83 30.44 -8.64
C ASP A 115 -11.48 29.23 -7.75
N ILE A 116 -12.10 29.09 -6.57
CA ILE A 116 -11.82 28.01 -5.62
C ILE A 116 -12.91 26.96 -5.60
N LEU A 117 -14.18 27.35 -5.38
CA LEU A 117 -15.28 26.38 -5.23
C LEU A 117 -15.71 25.74 -6.56
N THR A 118 -15.27 26.27 -7.68
CA THR A 118 -15.50 25.73 -9.04
C THR A 118 -14.36 24.84 -9.53
N ILE A 119 -13.27 24.71 -8.77
CA ILE A 119 -12.16 23.83 -9.13
C ILE A 119 -12.76 22.46 -9.32
N THR A 120 -12.66 21.96 -10.55
CA THR A 120 -12.92 20.56 -10.83
C THR A 120 -11.66 19.85 -10.40
N PRO A 121 -11.66 19.12 -9.25
CA PRO A 121 -10.48 18.45 -8.78
C PRO A 121 -10.07 17.53 -9.92
N LYS A 122 -8.84 17.67 -10.42
CA LYS A 122 -8.35 16.62 -11.29
C LYS A 122 -8.39 15.38 -10.42
N GLU A 123 -9.08 14.35 -10.89
CA GLU A 123 -8.93 13.06 -10.26
C GLU A 123 -7.44 12.70 -10.38
N GLU A 124 -6.66 13.02 -9.35
CA GLU A 124 -5.43 12.30 -9.05
C GLU A 124 -5.74 10.82 -8.74
N ALA A 125 -7.02 10.42 -8.80
CA ALA A 125 -7.45 9.07 -9.07
C ALA A 125 -7.05 8.66 -10.50
N GLU A 126 -5.96 7.90 -10.56
CA GLU A 126 -5.57 6.99 -11.65
C GLU A 126 -4.92 7.57 -12.91
N GLU A 127 -5.02 8.84 -13.29
CA GLU A 127 -4.44 9.23 -14.60
C GLU A 127 -2.90 9.28 -14.64
N GLU A 128 -2.20 9.52 -13.53
CA GLU A 128 -0.73 9.40 -13.49
C GLU A 128 -0.22 7.98 -13.21
N LYS A 129 -1.12 7.01 -12.98
CA LYS A 129 -0.77 5.57 -12.91
C LYS A 129 -1.78 4.66 -13.61
N LYS A 130 -2.38 5.11 -14.70
CA LYS A 130 -2.58 4.24 -15.86
C LYS A 130 -1.19 3.97 -16.45
N HIS A 131 -0.30 3.37 -15.64
CA HIS A 131 0.66 2.43 -16.20
C HIS A 131 -0.16 1.59 -17.16
N LEU A 132 0.28 1.47 -18.40
CA LEU A 132 -0.47 0.75 -19.41
C LEU A 132 -0.54 -0.71 -18.91
N ILE A 133 -1.58 -1.04 -18.13
CA ILE A 133 -1.74 -2.35 -17.51
C ILE A 133 -2.18 -3.25 -18.64
N ALA A 134 -1.30 -4.13 -19.07
CA ALA A 134 -1.62 -5.14 -20.06
C ALA A 134 -2.06 -6.42 -19.34
N ARG A 135 -3.16 -7.02 -19.81
CA ARG A 135 -3.64 -8.33 -19.36
C ARG A 135 -3.29 -9.38 -20.40
N MET A 136 -2.41 -10.31 -20.06
CA MET A 136 -2.00 -11.42 -20.93
C MET A 136 -1.55 -12.63 -20.11
N THR A 137 -1.31 -13.77 -20.74
CA THR A 137 -0.80 -14.95 -20.03
C THR A 137 0.66 -14.78 -19.64
N LEU A 138 1.14 -15.48 -18.60
CA LEU A 138 2.52 -15.38 -18.13
C LEU A 138 3.57 -15.71 -19.22
N LEU A 139 3.27 -16.65 -20.12
CA LEU A 139 4.18 -17.00 -21.21
C LEU A 139 4.26 -15.91 -22.27
N GLU A 140 3.13 -15.29 -22.63
CA GLU A 140 3.09 -14.13 -23.52
C GLU A 140 3.82 -12.93 -22.89
N ALA A 141 3.58 -12.70 -21.60
CA ALA A 141 4.24 -11.69 -20.80
C ALA A 141 5.77 -11.82 -20.84
N LEU A 142 6.30 -13.02 -20.58
CA LEU A 142 7.73 -13.29 -20.61
C LEU A 142 8.35 -13.18 -22.00
N ALA A 143 7.56 -13.43 -23.06
CA ALA A 143 8.00 -13.26 -24.43
C ALA A 143 8.10 -11.77 -24.83
N GLN A 144 7.13 -10.95 -24.38
CA GLN A 144 7.09 -9.50 -24.68
C GLN A 144 8.00 -8.68 -23.76
N TYR A 145 8.10 -9.05 -22.48
CA TYR A 145 8.81 -8.32 -21.43
C TYR A 145 9.87 -9.22 -20.75
N PRO A 146 11.06 -9.41 -21.35
CA PRO A 146 12.06 -10.34 -20.82
C PRO A 146 12.59 -9.99 -19.41
N GLN A 147 12.55 -8.71 -19.02
CA GLN A 147 12.97 -8.26 -17.68
C GLN A 147 12.05 -8.81 -16.58
N LEU A 148 10.82 -9.18 -16.93
CA LEU A 148 9.86 -9.77 -16.00
C LEU A 148 10.40 -11.04 -15.35
N GLY A 149 11.20 -11.83 -16.07
CA GLY A 149 11.84 -13.03 -15.53
C GLY A 149 12.78 -12.75 -14.34
N GLN A 150 13.29 -11.53 -14.21
CA GLN A 150 14.19 -11.10 -13.12
C GLN A 150 13.44 -10.54 -11.91
N GLN A 151 12.13 -10.29 -12.02
CA GLN A 151 11.31 -9.82 -10.92
C GLN A 151 11.42 -10.79 -9.73
N THR A 152 11.64 -10.23 -8.54
CA THR A 152 11.67 -11.00 -7.29
C THR A 152 10.25 -11.30 -6.87
N ILE A 153 9.93 -12.59 -6.75
CA ILE A 153 8.60 -13.04 -6.32
C ILE A 153 8.60 -13.31 -4.83
N THR A 154 9.70 -13.88 -4.33
CA THR A 154 9.88 -14.26 -2.93
C THR A 154 11.19 -13.68 -2.38
N GLU A 155 11.17 -13.29 -1.10
CA GLU A 155 12.37 -12.81 -0.41
C GLU A 155 13.31 -13.99 -0.09
N THR A 156 12.72 -15.15 0.20
CA THR A 156 13.45 -16.38 0.48
C THR A 156 14.17 -16.90 -0.76
N ARG A 157 15.45 -17.27 -0.60
CA ARG A 157 16.25 -17.91 -1.66
C ARG A 157 15.78 -19.35 -1.88
N ILE A 158 15.80 -19.79 -3.14
CA ILE A 158 15.32 -21.11 -3.55
C ILE A 158 16.49 -22.03 -3.89
N LYS A 159 16.31 -23.32 -3.63
CA LYS A 159 17.26 -24.39 -3.99
C LYS A 159 16.83 -25.03 -5.31
N LEU A 160 17.65 -24.90 -6.34
CA LEU A 160 17.48 -25.64 -7.60
C LEU A 160 18.18 -27.00 -7.52
N LYS A 161 17.67 -28.04 -8.20
CA LYS A 161 18.32 -29.36 -8.22
C LYS A 161 19.67 -29.30 -8.93
N ALA A 162 19.78 -28.46 -9.96
CA ALA A 162 21.01 -28.30 -10.75
C ALA A 162 22.05 -27.36 -10.11
N SER A 163 21.70 -26.64 -9.04
CA SER A 163 22.58 -25.66 -8.39
C SER A 163 22.91 -26.11 -6.97
N VAL A 164 24.19 -26.06 -6.59
CA VAL A 164 24.61 -26.28 -5.20
C VAL A 164 24.24 -25.06 -4.34
N GLU A 165 24.33 -23.86 -4.91
CA GLU A 165 24.04 -22.60 -4.23
C GLU A 165 22.55 -22.24 -4.31
N LEU A 166 22.07 -21.61 -3.22
CA LEU A 166 20.73 -21.05 -3.16
C LEU A 166 20.64 -19.80 -4.03
N VAL A 167 19.70 -19.81 -4.98
CA VAL A 167 19.50 -18.72 -5.93
C VAL A 167 18.40 -17.77 -5.46
N ARG A 168 18.39 -16.54 -5.99
CA ARG A 168 17.34 -15.55 -5.71
C ARG A 168 15.96 -16.10 -6.13
N GLY A 169 14.92 -15.84 -5.33
CA GLY A 169 13.53 -16.19 -5.61
C GLY A 169 12.88 -15.34 -6.73
N SER A 170 13.52 -15.29 -7.90
CA SER A 170 12.98 -14.59 -9.08
C SER A 170 11.99 -15.46 -9.85
N LEU A 171 11.16 -14.82 -10.68
CA LEU A 171 10.16 -15.48 -11.50
C LEU A 171 10.76 -16.63 -12.32
N ILE A 172 11.87 -16.39 -13.03
CA ILE A 172 12.49 -17.42 -13.87
C ILE A 172 13.04 -18.60 -13.05
N ASN A 173 13.56 -18.32 -11.85
CA ASN A 173 14.11 -19.35 -10.99
C ASN A 173 13.00 -20.21 -10.38
N TRP A 174 11.85 -19.62 -10.03
CA TRP A 174 10.67 -20.37 -9.61
C TRP A 174 10.12 -21.28 -10.71
N LEU A 175 10.01 -20.77 -11.94
CA LEU A 175 9.58 -21.58 -13.09
C LEU A 175 10.56 -22.72 -13.39
N LYS A 176 11.87 -22.48 -13.24
CA LYS A 176 12.89 -23.51 -13.38
C LYS A 176 12.78 -24.57 -12.28
N CYS A 177 12.63 -24.15 -11.03
CA CYS A 177 12.43 -25.04 -9.88
C CYS A 177 11.22 -25.96 -10.09
N TYR A 178 10.09 -25.38 -10.51
CA TYR A 178 8.86 -26.11 -10.79
C TYR A 178 9.05 -27.19 -11.85
N ARG A 179 9.72 -26.86 -12.97
CA ARG A 179 10.04 -27.82 -14.05
C ARG A 179 11.05 -28.89 -13.63
N GLU A 180 12.03 -28.56 -12.80
CA GLU A 180 13.00 -29.54 -12.28
C GLU A 180 12.35 -30.53 -11.29
N GLU A 181 11.31 -30.10 -10.58
CA GLU A 181 10.59 -30.93 -9.60
C GLU A 181 9.53 -31.83 -10.23
N LEU A 182 8.63 -31.28 -11.05
CA LEU A 182 7.51 -32.02 -11.63
C LEU A 182 7.77 -32.52 -13.06
N GLY A 183 8.72 -31.92 -13.77
CA GLY A 183 9.02 -32.20 -15.17
C GLY A 183 8.43 -31.18 -16.14
N VAL A 184 8.58 -31.47 -17.43
CA VAL A 184 7.95 -30.68 -18.50
C VAL A 184 6.64 -31.36 -18.87
N GLY A 185 5.53 -30.66 -18.74
CA GLY A 185 4.20 -31.19 -19.01
C GLY A 185 3.12 -30.31 -18.40
N TYR A 186 1.87 -30.71 -18.61
CA TYR A 186 0.73 -30.13 -17.91
C TYR A 186 0.61 -30.77 -16.52
N HIS A 187 0.38 -29.95 -15.50
CA HIS A 187 0.19 -30.41 -14.13
C HIS A 187 -1.17 -29.93 -13.59
N ASP A 188 -1.92 -30.87 -13.02
CA ASP A 188 -3.21 -30.58 -12.42
C ASP A 188 -3.09 -29.76 -11.12
N ALA A 189 -4.22 -29.23 -10.65
CA ALA A 189 -4.27 -28.44 -9.42
C ALA A 189 -3.72 -29.19 -8.20
N MET A 190 -3.87 -30.52 -8.16
CA MET A 190 -3.37 -31.35 -7.07
C MET A 190 -1.85 -31.40 -7.04
N LEU A 191 -1.19 -31.65 -8.17
CA LEU A 191 0.27 -31.64 -8.28
C LEU A 191 0.85 -30.25 -8.01
N ARG A 192 0.17 -29.18 -8.47
CA ARG A 192 0.55 -27.79 -8.15
C ARG A 192 0.49 -27.53 -6.65
N GLY A 193 -0.59 -27.94 -5.98
CA GLY A 193 -0.73 -27.84 -4.53
C GLY A 193 0.34 -28.66 -3.80
N GLN A 194 0.64 -29.87 -4.28
CA GLN A 194 1.71 -30.69 -3.71
C GLN A 194 3.08 -30.00 -3.83
N PHE A 195 3.38 -29.38 -4.97
CA PHE A 195 4.60 -28.59 -5.13
C PHE A 195 4.63 -27.40 -4.16
N LEU A 196 3.54 -26.61 -4.08
CA LEU A 196 3.48 -25.42 -3.21
C LEU A 196 3.64 -25.75 -1.72
N PHE A 197 3.02 -26.84 -1.25
CA PHE A 197 2.96 -27.13 0.19
C PHE A 197 3.90 -28.24 0.66
N ARG A 198 4.44 -29.07 -0.25
CA ARG A 198 5.31 -30.20 0.13
C ARG A 198 6.71 -30.15 -0.48
N SER A 199 6.99 -29.25 -1.41
CA SER A 199 8.37 -29.08 -1.90
C SER A 199 9.29 -28.47 -0.85
N GLN A 200 10.59 -28.72 -0.98
CA GLN A 200 11.59 -28.15 -0.08
C GLN A 200 11.57 -26.61 -0.08
N ASN A 201 11.25 -26.00 -1.22
CA ASN A 201 11.18 -24.55 -1.36
C ASN A 201 9.81 -24.01 -0.91
N GLY A 202 8.73 -24.72 -1.25
CA GLY A 202 7.36 -24.31 -0.95
C GLY A 202 7.02 -24.27 0.54
N ILE A 203 7.58 -25.18 1.34
CA ILE A 203 7.37 -25.21 2.81
C ILE A 203 7.90 -23.93 3.51
N LYS A 204 8.82 -23.20 2.88
CA LYS A 204 9.47 -22.03 3.49
C LYS A 204 8.78 -20.70 3.16
N LEU A 205 7.75 -20.73 2.32
CA LEU A 205 7.07 -19.52 1.85
C LEU A 205 6.09 -19.01 2.89
N THR A 206 5.91 -17.69 2.91
CA THR A 206 4.79 -17.06 3.61
C THR A 206 3.48 -17.28 2.85
N ASP A 207 2.34 -17.14 3.52
CA ASP A 207 1.04 -17.32 2.86
C ASP A 207 0.82 -16.32 1.70
N GLU A 208 1.39 -15.11 1.82
CA GLU A 208 1.39 -14.12 0.75
C GLU A 208 2.22 -14.59 -0.45
N GLU A 209 3.44 -15.10 -0.19
CA GLU A 209 4.30 -15.67 -1.22
C GLU A 209 3.66 -16.89 -1.89
N HIS A 210 2.96 -17.76 -1.13
CA HIS A 210 2.18 -18.87 -1.68
C HIS A 210 1.14 -18.37 -2.67
N GLY A 211 0.37 -17.33 -2.31
CA GLY A 211 -0.63 -16.74 -3.21
C GLY A 211 -0.01 -16.20 -4.51
N ARG A 212 1.16 -15.55 -4.42
CA ARG A 212 1.87 -15.06 -5.62
C ARG A 212 2.31 -16.21 -6.51
N ILE A 213 2.93 -17.26 -5.97
CA ILE A 213 3.37 -18.43 -6.77
C ILE A 213 2.18 -19.20 -7.34
N GLU A 214 1.09 -19.34 -6.60
CA GLU A 214 -0.14 -19.99 -7.08
C GLU A 214 -0.69 -19.30 -8.33
N ILE A 215 -0.78 -17.97 -8.33
CA ILE A 215 -1.21 -17.18 -9.50
C ILE A 215 -0.28 -17.43 -10.68
N LEU A 216 1.03 -17.48 -10.47
CA LEU A 216 2.00 -17.77 -11.53
C LEU A 216 1.80 -19.16 -12.12
N LEU A 217 1.59 -20.19 -11.29
CA LEU A 217 1.40 -21.56 -11.74
C LEU A 217 0.06 -21.76 -12.45
N ARG A 218 -1.02 -21.10 -11.98
CA ARG A 218 -2.31 -21.07 -12.68
C ARG A 218 -2.21 -20.37 -14.03
N SER A 219 -1.50 -19.25 -14.11
CA SER A 219 -1.24 -18.57 -15.38
C SER A 219 -0.42 -19.42 -16.35
N LEU A 220 0.56 -20.18 -15.84
CA LEU A 220 1.40 -21.07 -16.62
C LEU A 220 0.64 -22.26 -17.22
N GLU A 221 -0.18 -22.94 -16.41
CA GLU A 221 -0.84 -24.21 -16.78
C GLU A 221 -2.25 -24.00 -17.34
N ASP A 222 -3.04 -23.14 -16.69
CA ASP A 222 -4.45 -22.92 -17.00
C ASP A 222 -4.66 -21.70 -17.93
N ARG A 223 -3.58 -21.02 -18.34
CA ARG A 223 -3.59 -19.82 -19.18
C ARG A 223 -4.40 -18.66 -18.59
N GLU A 224 -4.44 -18.56 -17.26
CA GLU A 224 -5.03 -17.42 -16.59
C GLU A 224 -4.25 -16.14 -16.92
N THR A 225 -4.96 -15.04 -17.18
CA THR A 225 -4.34 -13.74 -17.49
C THR A 225 -3.83 -13.07 -16.22
N VAL A 226 -2.64 -12.47 -16.31
CA VAL A 226 -2.00 -11.69 -15.24
C VAL A 226 -1.89 -10.22 -15.66
N GLU A 227 -1.89 -9.33 -14.66
CA GLU A 227 -1.75 -7.89 -14.87
C GLU A 227 -0.27 -7.50 -14.86
N ILE A 228 0.17 -6.78 -15.90
CA ILE A 228 1.55 -6.37 -16.07
C ILE A 228 1.59 -4.85 -16.20
N ASP A 229 2.41 -4.24 -15.36
CA ASP A 229 2.87 -2.87 -15.57
C ASP A 229 3.85 -2.87 -16.74
N THR A 230 3.42 -2.39 -17.91
CA THR A 230 4.26 -2.40 -19.12
C THR A 230 5.37 -1.36 -19.09
N GLU A 231 5.27 -0.33 -18.25
CA GLU A 231 6.30 0.69 -18.08
C GLU A 231 7.47 0.13 -17.26
N HIS A 232 7.15 -0.48 -16.13
CA HIS A 232 8.16 -1.06 -15.24
C HIS A 232 8.55 -2.49 -15.60
N GLN A 233 7.75 -3.16 -16.46
CA GLN A 233 7.88 -4.58 -16.79
C GLN A 233 7.80 -5.48 -15.54
N VAL A 234 6.80 -5.23 -14.70
CA VAL A 234 6.59 -5.91 -13.41
C VAL A 234 5.18 -6.49 -13.36
N LEU A 235 5.04 -7.72 -12.85
CA LEU A 235 3.73 -8.32 -12.55
C LEU A 235 3.11 -7.63 -11.34
N ILE A 236 1.87 -7.20 -11.50
CA ILE A 236 1.05 -6.64 -10.45
C ILE A 236 0.27 -7.80 -9.82
N PHE A 237 0.54 -8.07 -8.55
CA PHE A 237 -0.19 -9.08 -7.79
C PHE A 237 -1.39 -8.43 -7.10
N PRO A 238 -2.55 -9.11 -7.05
CA PRO A 238 -3.68 -8.68 -6.23
C PRO A 238 -3.25 -8.52 -4.77
N PRO A 239 -3.82 -7.55 -4.02
CA PRO A 239 -3.53 -7.41 -2.61
C PRO A 239 -3.88 -8.71 -1.89
N TYR A 240 -2.92 -9.24 -1.11
CA TYR A 240 -3.12 -10.46 -0.36
C TYR A 240 -4.17 -10.23 0.74
N ILE A 241 -5.37 -10.76 0.53
CA ILE A 241 -6.43 -10.79 1.54
C ILE A 241 -6.16 -12.01 2.42
N GLY A 242 -5.11 -11.93 3.24
CA GLY A 242 -4.83 -12.96 4.22
C GLY A 242 -6.01 -13.17 5.16
N PRO A 243 -6.09 -14.33 5.84
CA PRO A 243 -6.98 -14.46 6.97
C PRO A 243 -6.62 -13.31 7.91
N LYS A 244 -7.52 -12.33 8.03
CA LYS A 244 -7.40 -11.29 9.04
C LYS A 244 -7.36 -12.06 10.34
N ASN A 245 -6.15 -12.29 10.86
CA ASN A 245 -5.94 -12.82 12.19
C ASN A 245 -6.47 -11.74 13.12
N SER A 246 -7.78 -11.78 13.32
CA SER A 246 -8.45 -11.31 14.51
C SER A 246 -7.90 -12.18 15.64
N GLN A 247 -6.65 -11.94 16.03
CA GLN A 247 -6.19 -12.35 17.35
C GLN A 247 -7.09 -11.56 18.31
N PRO A 248 -8.00 -12.19 19.07
CA PRO A 248 -8.48 -11.53 20.26
C PRO A 248 -7.22 -11.26 21.09
N GLU A 249 -6.97 -9.98 21.40
CA GLU A 249 -6.05 -9.59 22.45
C GLU A 249 -6.39 -10.45 23.68
N GLN A 250 -5.59 -11.49 23.92
CA GLN A 250 -5.56 -12.12 25.22
C GLN A 250 -5.07 -11.04 26.16
N GLN A 251 -6.02 -10.43 26.86
CA GLN A 251 -5.79 -9.62 28.04
C GLN A 251 -4.82 -10.39 28.95
N LYS A 252 -3.56 -9.96 28.96
CA LYS A 252 -2.62 -10.27 30.02
C LYS A 252 -3.23 -9.69 31.30
N GLN A 253 -3.94 -10.53 32.06
CA GLN A 253 -4.19 -10.26 33.46
C GLN A 253 -2.83 -10.28 34.15
N ALA A 254 -2.40 -9.11 34.62
CA ALA A 254 -1.28 -8.97 35.51
C ALA A 254 -1.65 -9.60 36.86
N GLU A 255 -1.05 -10.75 37.20
CA GLU A 255 -1.03 -11.24 38.57
C GLU A 255 -0.10 -10.35 39.40
N THR A 256 -0.73 -9.53 40.24
CA THR A 256 -0.08 -8.75 41.29
C THR A 256 0.45 -9.70 42.37
N PHE A 257 1.75 -9.99 42.34
CA PHE A 257 2.45 -10.60 43.47
C PHE A 257 2.59 -9.56 44.60
N ILE A 258 1.92 -9.81 45.73
CA ILE A 258 2.10 -9.06 46.97
C ILE A 258 3.37 -9.56 47.66
N THR A 259 4.31 -8.64 47.83
CA THR A 259 5.53 -8.76 48.63
C THR A 259 5.19 -8.82 50.12
N GLY A 260 5.50 -9.94 50.78
CA GLY A 260 5.45 -10.11 52.24
C GLY A 260 6.79 -10.59 52.79
N ALA A 261 7.38 -9.79 53.68
CA ALA A 261 8.69 -10.00 54.32
C ALA A 261 8.62 -10.96 55.53
N PRO A 262 9.77 -11.43 56.09
CA PRO A 262 9.92 -12.73 56.74
C PRO A 262 9.97 -12.68 58.29
N LEU A 263 9.74 -13.82 58.95
CA LEU A 263 10.22 -14.10 60.31
C LEU A 263 10.46 -15.60 60.57
N ALA A 264 11.74 -15.91 60.83
CA ALA A 264 12.32 -16.76 61.87
C ALA A 264 11.98 -18.27 62.01
N SER A 265 13.07 -19.05 61.86
CA SER A 265 13.60 -20.08 62.79
C SER A 265 12.88 -21.43 62.98
N ASN A 266 13.48 -22.51 62.49
CA ASN A 266 14.28 -23.47 63.29
C ASN A 266 14.60 -24.77 62.51
N VAL A 267 15.87 -25.17 62.59
CA VAL A 267 16.51 -26.46 62.23
C VAL A 267 16.12 -27.51 63.33
N PRO A 268 16.28 -28.87 63.24
CA PRO A 268 17.27 -29.63 62.46
C PRO A 268 16.80 -31.05 61.97
N PRO A 269 17.66 -32.06 61.75
CA PRO A 269 17.89 -32.73 60.45
C PRO A 269 17.44 -34.21 60.48
N VAL A 270 17.81 -35.04 59.47
CA VAL A 270 18.27 -36.46 59.59
C VAL A 270 18.02 -37.29 58.30
N SER A 271 19.14 -37.84 57.77
CA SER A 271 19.37 -39.14 57.08
C SER A 271 18.92 -39.48 55.65
N LEU A 272 19.94 -39.72 54.82
CA LEU A 272 20.11 -40.77 53.77
C LEU A 272 19.87 -42.20 54.35
N PRO A 273 19.51 -43.25 53.57
CA PRO A 273 20.33 -43.94 52.53
C PRO A 273 19.52 -44.31 51.25
N ALA A 274 20.10 -44.48 50.05
CA ALA A 274 21.02 -45.51 49.49
C ALA A 274 20.38 -46.88 49.14
N ASN A 275 20.86 -47.46 48.02
CA ASN A 275 20.64 -48.81 47.46
C ASN A 275 19.34 -49.05 46.66
N GLU A 276 19.28 -49.86 45.60
CA GLU A 276 20.23 -50.61 44.75
C GLU A 276 19.38 -51.04 43.52
N GLU A 277 19.87 -50.86 42.29
CA GLU A 277 20.38 -51.93 41.43
C GLU A 277 19.36 -52.83 40.69
N SER A 278 19.67 -53.00 39.40
CA SER A 278 19.63 -54.28 38.68
C SER A 278 18.39 -54.72 37.85
N LYS A 279 18.75 -55.06 36.60
CA LYS A 279 18.22 -56.10 35.68
C LYS A 279 17.03 -55.72 34.79
N SER A 280 17.22 -55.55 33.48
CA SER A 280 17.54 -56.55 32.42
C SER A 280 16.45 -57.61 32.23
N VAL A 281 15.89 -57.69 31.02
CA VAL A 281 15.78 -58.88 30.15
C VAL A 281 14.81 -58.57 29.01
N SER A 282 15.19 -59.02 27.81
CA SER A 282 14.54 -58.83 26.51
C SER A 282 13.38 -59.83 26.26
N PRO A 283 12.98 -60.16 25.01
CA PRO A 283 11.60 -60.04 24.53
C PRO A 283 10.89 -61.40 24.41
N HIS A 284 9.56 -61.39 24.27
CA HIS A 284 8.81 -62.61 23.92
C HIS A 284 7.76 -62.33 22.84
N GLU A 285 7.96 -62.98 21.69
CA GLU A 285 6.95 -63.37 20.71
C GLU A 285 5.98 -64.39 21.33
N ILE A 286 4.68 -64.35 21.00
CA ILE A 286 3.83 -65.54 20.74
C ILE A 286 2.61 -65.17 19.83
N PRO A 287 1.80 -66.11 19.28
CA PRO A 287 1.50 -66.23 17.85
C PRO A 287 -0.03 -66.28 17.55
N GLY A 288 -0.41 -66.63 16.32
CA GLY A 288 -1.81 -66.74 15.87
C GLY A 288 -2.53 -68.07 16.17
N LYS A 289 -3.86 -68.06 15.93
CA LYS A 289 -4.74 -69.18 15.52
C LYS A 289 -6.16 -68.61 15.25
N GLU A 290 -6.67 -68.67 14.03
CA GLU A 290 -7.48 -69.74 13.39
C GLU A 290 -9.00 -69.71 13.71
N SER A 291 -9.79 -69.84 12.62
CA SER A 291 -11.12 -70.44 12.49
C SER A 291 -12.28 -69.45 12.24
N SER A 292 -13.27 -69.69 11.37
CA SER A 292 -13.51 -70.70 10.32
C SER A 292 -14.92 -70.43 9.74
N ASN A 293 -15.12 -70.72 8.45
CA ASN A 293 -16.40 -70.99 7.75
C ASN A 293 -17.37 -69.81 7.53
N GLN A 294 -18.05 -69.62 6.39
CA GLN A 294 -18.50 -70.60 5.39
C GLN A 294 -18.89 -69.91 4.05
N VAL A 295 -18.50 -70.56 2.97
CA VAL A 295 -18.90 -70.50 1.54
C VAL A 295 -20.34 -71.09 1.43
N PRO A 296 -21.23 -70.83 0.42
CA PRO A 296 -20.97 -71.29 -0.95
C PRO A 296 -21.62 -70.63 -2.19
N ASN A 297 -20.88 -70.84 -3.31
CA ASN A 297 -21.29 -71.12 -4.71
C ASN A 297 -22.11 -70.04 -5.46
N GLU A 298 -21.91 -69.74 -6.75
CA GLU A 298 -21.76 -70.66 -7.89
C GLU A 298 -20.87 -70.11 -9.01
N THR A 299 -20.14 -71.04 -9.61
CA THR A 299 -19.41 -70.99 -10.87
C THR A 299 -20.33 -70.94 -12.10
N GLY A 300 -19.90 -70.23 -13.14
CA GLY A 300 -20.53 -70.30 -14.46
C GLY A 300 -19.70 -69.66 -15.57
N SER A 301 -18.61 -70.32 -15.96
CA SER A 301 -17.92 -70.11 -17.24
C SER A 301 -18.87 -70.46 -18.39
N LEU A 302 -18.92 -69.65 -19.46
CA LEU A 302 -19.10 -70.13 -20.85
C LEU A 302 -18.95 -69.01 -21.88
N HIS A 303 -18.05 -69.27 -22.82
CA HIS A 303 -18.17 -69.07 -24.26
C HIS A 303 -18.41 -67.67 -24.88
N VAL A 304 -17.36 -67.27 -25.60
CA VAL A 304 -17.32 -66.51 -26.86
C VAL A 304 -18.62 -66.60 -27.69
N LEU A 305 -19.24 -65.45 -27.98
CA LEU A 305 -19.89 -65.23 -29.26
C LEU A 305 -19.73 -63.78 -29.74
N ASN A 306 -18.98 -63.68 -30.82
CA ASN A 306 -18.82 -62.54 -31.71
C ASN A 306 -20.14 -62.26 -32.45
N LYS A 307 -20.69 -61.05 -32.36
CA LYS A 307 -21.66 -60.51 -33.32
C LYS A 307 -21.62 -58.99 -33.30
N GLY A 308 -21.43 -58.43 -34.49
CA GLY A 308 -21.04 -57.05 -34.71
C GLY A 308 -22.08 -56.01 -34.30
N ALA A 309 -21.55 -54.91 -33.77
CA ALA A 309 -22.16 -53.60 -33.85
C ALA A 309 -21.18 -52.71 -34.63
N GLN A 310 -21.53 -52.46 -35.90
CA GLN A 310 -20.95 -51.37 -36.67
C GLN A 310 -21.35 -50.07 -36.00
N PHE A 311 -20.42 -49.44 -35.30
CA PHE A 311 -20.43 -48.00 -35.06
C PHE A 311 -19.10 -47.46 -35.54
N SER A 312 -19.15 -46.75 -36.65
CA SER A 312 -18.07 -45.89 -37.11
C SER A 312 -18.00 -44.66 -36.20
N PRO A 313 -16.83 -44.32 -35.63
CA PRO A 313 -16.51 -42.94 -35.34
C PRO A 313 -15.52 -42.43 -36.38
N VAL A 314 -16.02 -41.46 -37.11
CA VAL A 314 -15.32 -40.52 -37.98
C VAL A 314 -13.95 -40.12 -37.41
N HIS A 315 -12.95 -40.19 -38.28
CA HIS A 315 -11.61 -39.63 -38.06
C HIS A 315 -11.67 -38.18 -37.58
N GLN A 316 -11.17 -37.92 -36.37
CA GLN A 316 -10.51 -36.67 -36.04
C GLN A 316 -9.11 -36.99 -35.54
N THR A 317 -8.16 -36.83 -36.46
CA THR A 317 -6.73 -36.92 -36.24
C THR A 317 -6.30 -35.71 -35.40
N ILE A 318 -6.46 -35.77 -34.08
CA ILE A 318 -5.82 -34.83 -33.16
C ILE A 318 -4.37 -35.25 -33.06
N GLY A 319 -3.50 -34.43 -33.64
CA GLY A 319 -2.07 -34.66 -33.74
C GLY A 319 -1.44 -34.84 -32.36
N THR A 320 -0.97 -36.05 -32.08
CA THR A 320 0.03 -36.32 -31.07
C THR A 320 1.31 -35.57 -31.46
N LEU A 321 1.47 -34.35 -30.94
CA LEU A 321 2.67 -33.55 -31.05
C LEU A 321 3.78 -34.22 -30.24
N HIS A 322 4.54 -35.09 -30.88
CA HIS A 322 5.81 -35.59 -30.37
C HIS A 322 6.84 -34.46 -30.40
N PHE A 323 6.98 -33.74 -29.29
CA PHE A 323 8.08 -32.80 -29.10
C PHE A 323 9.36 -33.58 -28.77
N SER A 324 10.22 -33.74 -29.77
CA SER A 324 11.60 -34.18 -29.59
C SER A 324 12.31 -33.25 -28.58
N SER A 325 12.95 -33.87 -27.59
CA SER A 325 13.51 -33.32 -26.35
C SER A 325 14.70 -32.34 -26.52
N LYS A 326 14.60 -31.35 -27.41
CA LYS A 326 15.67 -30.34 -27.68
C LYS A 326 15.17 -28.91 -27.92
N HIS A 327 13.98 -28.54 -27.45
CA HIS A 327 13.58 -27.13 -27.47
C HIS A 327 14.19 -26.35 -26.31
N VAL A 328 15.38 -25.79 -26.57
CA VAL A 328 16.03 -24.75 -25.77
C VAL A 328 15.26 -23.44 -26.00
N LEU A 329 14.87 -22.76 -24.93
CA LEU A 329 14.15 -21.49 -25.04
C LEU A 329 15.01 -20.45 -25.78
N PRO A 330 14.43 -19.54 -26.60
CA PRO A 330 15.20 -18.51 -27.30
C PRO A 330 16.09 -17.67 -26.38
N VAL A 331 15.68 -17.48 -25.12
CA VAL A 331 16.46 -16.75 -24.11
C VAL A 331 17.71 -17.52 -23.65
N GLU A 332 17.64 -18.85 -23.58
CA GLU A 332 18.76 -19.71 -23.19
C GLU A 332 19.82 -19.78 -24.30
N LYS A 333 19.42 -19.65 -25.58
CA LYS A 333 20.37 -19.55 -26.70
C LYS A 333 21.24 -18.29 -26.61
N LYS A 334 20.68 -17.14 -26.19
CA LYS A 334 21.46 -15.89 -26.05
C LYS A 334 22.50 -15.98 -24.93
N ILE A 335 22.14 -16.58 -23.80
CA ILE A 335 23.04 -16.74 -22.64
C ILE A 335 24.18 -17.72 -22.95
N GLN A 336 23.91 -18.78 -23.73
CA GLN A 336 24.97 -19.71 -24.16
C GLN A 336 25.91 -19.10 -25.21
N SER A 337 25.43 -18.21 -26.08
CA SER A 337 26.30 -17.51 -27.02
C SER A 337 27.23 -16.50 -26.34
N GLU A 338 26.79 -15.82 -25.28
CA GLU A 338 27.63 -14.87 -24.54
C GLU A 338 28.74 -15.57 -23.73
N ARG A 339 28.47 -16.75 -23.16
CA ARG A 339 29.50 -17.55 -22.48
C ARG A 339 30.59 -18.09 -23.41
N LYS A 340 30.29 -18.31 -24.69
CA LYS A 340 31.26 -18.87 -25.65
C LYS A 340 32.25 -17.83 -26.20
N VAL A 341 31.94 -16.53 -26.05
CA VAL A 341 32.81 -15.44 -26.51
C VAL A 341 33.85 -15.04 -25.43
N GLN A 342 33.64 -15.40 -24.16
CA GLN A 342 34.54 -15.05 -23.07
C GLN A 342 35.65 -16.08 -22.78
N SER A 343 35.69 -17.24 -23.45
CA SER A 343 36.70 -18.29 -23.19
C SER A 343 37.78 -18.44 -24.27
N SER A 344 37.95 -17.44 -25.16
CA SER A 344 39.02 -17.47 -26.16
C SER A 344 39.63 -16.08 -26.37
N SER A 345 40.37 -15.59 -25.38
CA SER A 345 41.43 -14.60 -25.57
C SER A 345 42.30 -14.51 -24.31
N GLU A 346 43.18 -15.48 -24.14
CA GLU A 346 44.42 -15.30 -23.38
C GLU A 346 45.56 -15.16 -24.41
N GLU A 347 46.12 -13.96 -24.53
CA GLU A 347 47.57 -13.74 -24.46
C GLU A 347 47.88 -12.26 -24.13
N PRO A 348 49.02 -11.99 -23.45
CA PRO A 348 49.28 -10.73 -22.76
C PRO A 348 50.16 -9.77 -23.59
N ASN A 349 50.16 -8.47 -23.23
CA ASN A 349 51.32 -7.78 -22.64
C ASN A 349 51.28 -6.25 -22.83
N THR A 350 51.44 -5.54 -21.71
CA THR A 350 52.03 -4.18 -21.48
C THR A 350 51.78 -3.02 -22.44
N GLN A 351 51.26 -1.90 -21.89
CA GLN A 351 52.07 -0.67 -21.72
C GLN A 351 51.41 0.38 -20.81
N ASN A 352 52.24 0.90 -19.90
CA ASN A 352 52.05 2.10 -19.07
C ASN A 352 51.82 3.36 -19.93
N VAL A 353 50.92 4.25 -19.52
CA VAL A 353 51.16 5.72 -19.58
C VAL A 353 50.44 6.42 -18.41
N SER A 354 51.19 7.34 -17.81
CA SER A 354 50.92 8.18 -16.65
C SER A 354 50.19 9.50 -16.95
N LEU A 355 49.62 10.09 -15.89
CA LEU A 355 49.53 11.53 -15.52
C LEU A 355 48.91 12.58 -16.48
N SER A 356 47.89 13.29 -15.96
CA SER A 356 47.85 14.77 -15.74
C SER A 356 46.43 15.18 -15.29
N THR A 357 46.15 15.51 -14.02
CA THR A 357 46.20 16.87 -13.40
C THR A 357 45.95 18.05 -14.33
N LEU A 358 44.80 18.72 -14.18
CA LEU A 358 44.59 20.11 -14.60
C LEU A 358 43.65 20.83 -13.63
N SER A 359 44.26 21.78 -12.91
CA SER A 359 43.67 22.82 -12.09
C SER A 359 43.29 24.02 -12.96
N ARG A 360 42.23 24.77 -12.61
CA ARG A 360 41.95 26.14 -13.11
C ARG A 360 40.95 26.85 -12.16
N SER A 361 41.44 27.68 -11.22
CA SER A 361 41.46 29.18 -11.20
C SER A 361 40.05 29.81 -11.31
N SER A 362 39.50 30.41 -10.24
CA SER A 362 39.71 31.79 -9.71
C SER A 362 39.02 32.88 -10.55
N ASP A 363 38.22 33.72 -9.87
CA ASP A 363 37.97 35.17 -10.03
C ASP A 363 36.55 35.49 -9.46
N ASP A 364 36.40 36.09 -8.27
CA ASP A 364 36.48 37.52 -7.87
C ASP A 364 35.26 38.41 -8.25
N VAL A 365 34.38 38.65 -7.25
CA VAL A 365 33.91 39.93 -6.64
C VAL A 365 33.58 41.12 -7.60
N PRO A 366 32.46 41.90 -7.45
CA PRO A 366 32.21 42.66 -6.22
C PRO A 366 30.79 42.96 -5.69
N VAL A 367 30.84 43.20 -4.39
CA VAL A 367 29.89 43.85 -3.47
C VAL A 367 29.65 45.32 -3.87
N VAL A 368 28.39 45.75 -3.90
CA VAL A 368 28.00 47.17 -3.85
C VAL A 368 27.09 47.40 -2.64
N SER A 369 27.61 48.21 -1.72
CA SER A 369 26.92 48.76 -0.56
C SER A 369 26.53 50.20 -0.89
N GLN A 370 25.27 50.59 -0.67
CA GLN A 370 24.88 52.00 -0.62
C GLN A 370 23.96 52.26 0.56
N ASN A 371 24.54 52.92 1.57
CA ASN A 371 23.86 53.67 2.61
C ASN A 371 23.14 54.87 2.00
N SER A 372 21.90 55.13 2.43
CA SER A 372 21.26 56.44 2.31
C SER A 372 20.51 56.77 3.59
N LYS A 373 21.16 57.60 4.40
CA LYS A 373 20.62 58.29 5.58
C LYS A 373 19.69 59.40 5.09
N VAL A 374 18.40 59.34 5.42
CA VAL A 374 17.48 60.47 5.25
C VAL A 374 16.97 60.89 6.63
N ASN A 375 17.38 62.07 7.06
CA ASN A 375 16.82 62.80 8.17
C ASN A 375 15.40 63.24 7.79
N MET A 376 14.38 62.87 8.58
CA MET A 376 13.08 63.54 8.54
C MET A 376 12.77 64.18 9.88
N VAL A 377 12.43 65.46 9.75
CA VAL A 377 12.01 66.43 10.75
C VAL A 377 10.64 66.04 11.31
N THR A 378 10.53 65.99 12.63
CA THR A 378 9.26 65.85 13.37
C THR A 378 8.54 67.21 13.47
N PRO A 379 7.27 67.33 13.04
CA PRO A 379 6.40 68.38 13.52
C PRO A 379 5.63 67.90 14.76
N SER A 380 5.68 68.72 15.80
CA SER A 380 4.79 68.71 16.95
C SER A 380 3.34 68.92 16.50
N MET A 381 2.44 67.99 16.82
CA MET A 381 1.01 68.22 16.82
C MET A 381 0.43 67.95 18.21
N SER A 382 -0.24 69.00 18.69
CA SER A 382 -1.08 69.14 19.86
C SER A 382 -2.28 68.17 19.89
N ASP A 383 -2.56 67.70 21.10
CA ASP A 383 -3.86 67.35 21.70
C ASP A 383 -5.02 66.99 20.76
N ILE A 384 -5.26 65.69 20.61
CA ILE A 384 -6.52 65.10 20.13
C ILE A 384 -7.12 64.27 21.28
N PRO A 385 -8.40 64.47 21.65
CA PRO A 385 -9.03 63.73 22.75
C PRO A 385 -9.25 62.25 22.37
N HIS A 386 -8.78 61.35 23.24
CA HIS A 386 -9.01 59.91 23.12
C HIS A 386 -10.52 59.57 23.24
N PRO A 387 -11.09 58.78 22.32
CA PRO A 387 -12.40 58.17 22.52
C PRO A 387 -12.31 57.07 23.59
N ALA A 388 -13.38 56.93 24.38
CA ALA A 388 -13.47 55.96 25.47
C ALA A 388 -13.27 54.52 24.97
N PRO A 389 -12.62 53.65 25.77
CA PRO A 389 -12.38 52.26 25.41
C PRO A 389 -13.69 51.49 25.24
N ALA A 390 -13.83 50.79 24.11
CA ALA A 390 -14.97 49.93 23.83
C ALA A 390 -15.06 48.78 24.87
N PRO A 391 -16.28 48.38 25.28
CA PRO A 391 -16.47 47.30 26.24
C PRO A 391 -15.94 45.98 25.68
N LYS A 392 -15.04 45.35 26.42
CA LYS A 392 -14.48 44.02 26.10
C LYS A 392 -15.62 43.00 26.03
N ARG A 393 -15.96 42.54 24.82
CA ARG A 393 -16.82 41.36 24.62
C ARG A 393 -16.03 40.13 25.04
N ILE A 394 -16.45 39.52 26.15
CA ILE A 394 -16.00 38.18 26.54
C ILE A 394 -16.73 37.21 25.60
N PHE A 395 -16.03 36.69 24.60
CA PHE A 395 -16.52 35.58 23.78
C PHE A 395 -16.61 34.33 24.65
N ASN A 396 -17.83 33.97 25.05
CA ASN A 396 -18.09 32.72 25.74
C ASN A 396 -18.30 31.63 24.68
N LEU A 397 -17.24 30.88 24.35
CA LEU A 397 -17.18 29.81 23.34
C LEU A 397 -18.01 28.56 23.69
N SER A 398 -18.87 28.60 24.71
CA SER A 398 -19.56 27.43 25.25
C SER A 398 -21.04 27.30 24.82
N TYR A 399 -21.52 28.07 23.84
CA TYR A 399 -22.87 27.91 23.31
C TYR A 399 -22.91 26.98 22.09
N ILE A 400 -23.10 25.68 22.35
CA ILE A 400 -23.45 24.69 21.33
C ILE A 400 -24.99 24.65 21.25
N PRO A 401 -25.63 25.06 20.14
CA PRO A 401 -27.07 24.86 19.97
C PRO A 401 -27.36 23.36 19.91
N LYS A 402 -28.31 22.91 20.75
CA LYS A 402 -28.75 21.51 20.74
C LYS A 402 -29.36 21.18 19.37
N PRO A 403 -29.09 20.00 18.79
CA PRO A 403 -29.63 19.62 17.50
C PRO A 403 -31.16 19.53 17.55
N TYR A 404 -31.80 20.09 16.53
CA TYR A 404 -33.23 19.97 16.31
C TYR A 404 -33.60 18.49 16.18
N ARG A 405 -34.45 18.00 17.08
CA ARG A 405 -35.12 16.70 16.92
C ARG A 405 -36.14 16.83 15.79
N ILE A 406 -35.89 16.14 14.69
CA ILE A 406 -36.88 15.94 13.63
C ILE A 406 -37.70 14.71 14.03
N ASP A 407 -38.97 14.91 14.39
CA ASP A 407 -39.91 13.83 14.71
C ASP A 407 -40.29 13.06 13.42
N PRO A 408 -40.05 11.74 13.35
CA PRO A 408 -40.20 10.98 12.10
C PRO A 408 -41.65 10.54 11.76
N ILE A 409 -42.71 11.17 12.31
CA ILE A 409 -44.09 10.64 12.22
C ILE A 409 -45.01 11.41 11.24
N LYS A 410 -44.48 12.33 10.42
CA LYS A 410 -45.28 12.96 9.36
C LYS A 410 -44.73 12.62 7.98
N ARG A 411 -44.93 11.37 7.55
CA ARG A 411 -44.81 11.00 6.14
C ARG A 411 -46.21 10.93 5.55
N GLU A 412 -46.41 11.80 4.56
CA GLU A 412 -47.64 12.12 3.86
C GLU A 412 -48.31 10.88 3.24
N GLN A 413 -49.65 10.88 3.28
CA GLN A 413 -50.47 10.01 2.45
C GLN A 413 -50.41 10.49 0.99
N PRO A 414 -50.35 9.60 -0.01
CA PRO A 414 -50.50 9.98 -1.40
C PRO A 414 -51.97 10.29 -1.69
N GLU A 415 -52.24 11.51 -2.15
CA GLU A 415 -53.50 11.86 -2.80
C GLU A 415 -53.68 11.03 -4.08
N LYS A 416 -54.92 10.56 -4.27
CA LYS A 416 -55.36 9.84 -5.46
C LYS A 416 -55.69 10.84 -6.57
N GLU A 417 -55.19 10.58 -7.77
CA GLU A 417 -55.89 10.85 -9.03
C GLU A 417 -56.08 9.54 -9.79
#